data_AF-A0A523QBM5-F1
#
_entry.id   AF-A0A523QBM5-F1
#
_cell.length_a   1.000
_cell.length_b   1.000
_cell.length_c   1.000
_cell.angle_alpha   90.00
_cell.angle_beta   90.00
_cell.angle_gamma   90.00
#
_symmetry.space_group_name_H-M   'P 1'
#
loop_
_entity.id
_entity.type
_entity.pdbx_description
1 polymer ?
#
loop_
_entity_poly.entity_id
_entity_poly.type
_entity_poly.pdbx_seq_one_letter_code
_entity_poly.pdbx_strand_id
1 'polypeptide(L)'
;MGGNAGNNRLAGGTGDDDIDGGEGDDTLLGGDGNDRLVSHAGFDTLAGGSGDDRYVISGGSVHLEDFLGHDTLDASESWDDNYIDLSGVDISHIDDHDCDPGHGGTELPLDVQFLQDLSGSFGDDIATVRGLVPSIVTALRAVQQDSVFGASTFIDKPVSPFGIGGEWVYRMPQGLTSNENLLTAAYNAIVIGNGNDEPEAQIESLMQLALHAQDVGFRTDAGRFVVLLSLIHI
;
A
#
# COMPACT_ATOMS: atom_id res chain seq x y z
N MET A 1 22.14 7.96 -43.52
CA MET A 1 22.96 9.16 -43.24
C MET A 1 23.74 8.90 -41.95
N GLY A 2 24.95 9.44 -41.80
CA GLY A 2 25.78 9.19 -40.61
C GLY A 2 26.48 10.44 -40.11
N GLY A 3 26.57 10.57 -38.78
CA GLY A 3 27.33 11.59 -38.08
C GLY A 3 28.79 11.20 -37.83
N ASN A 4 29.44 11.94 -36.94
CA ASN A 4 30.83 11.78 -36.52
C ASN A 4 30.92 11.84 -34.98
N ALA A 5 32.12 11.93 -34.41
CA ALA A 5 32.33 11.91 -32.96
C ALA A 5 32.06 13.26 -32.27
N GLY A 6 31.16 14.08 -32.80
CA GLY A 6 30.81 15.35 -32.21
C GLY A 6 29.35 15.69 -32.51
N ASN A 7 28.81 16.64 -31.77
CA ASN A 7 27.38 16.94 -31.75
C ASN A 7 26.82 17.25 -33.15
N ASN A 8 25.93 16.39 -33.64
CA ASN A 8 25.36 16.45 -34.96
C ASN A 8 23.86 16.72 -34.92
N ARG A 9 23.37 17.32 -36.00
CA ARG A 9 21.94 17.46 -36.25
C ARG A 9 21.64 16.86 -37.61
N LEU A 10 20.97 15.72 -37.63
CA LEU A 10 20.69 14.94 -38.83
C LEU A 10 19.17 14.90 -39.07
N ALA A 11 18.77 14.95 -40.34
CA ALA A 11 17.38 14.90 -40.75
C ALA A 11 17.21 14.03 -42.01
N GLY A 12 16.32 13.03 -41.95
CA GLY A 12 16.01 12.11 -43.05
C GLY A 12 15.10 12.74 -44.11
N GLY A 13 13.94 13.23 -43.66
CA GLY A 13 12.99 13.96 -44.49
C GLY A 13 11.79 13.11 -44.87
N THR A 14 11.77 12.57 -46.10
CA THR A 14 10.65 11.76 -46.59
C THR A 14 11.14 10.42 -47.11
N GLY A 15 10.42 9.35 -46.81
CA GLY A 15 10.79 7.98 -47.10
C GLY A 15 11.47 7.33 -45.91
N ASP A 16 11.73 6.02 -46.01
CA ASP A 16 12.35 5.24 -44.94
C ASP A 16 13.86 5.52 -44.89
N ASP A 17 14.31 6.19 -43.84
CA ASP A 17 15.69 6.63 -43.64
C ASP A 17 16.43 5.81 -42.56
N ASP A 18 17.73 5.62 -42.76
CA ASP A 18 18.63 5.02 -41.76
C ASP A 18 19.61 6.11 -41.29
N ILE A 19 19.48 6.56 -40.04
CA ILE A 19 20.20 7.70 -39.48
C ILE A 19 21.04 7.24 -38.30
N ASP A 20 22.36 7.40 -38.40
CA ASP A 20 23.31 7.10 -37.34
C ASP A 20 23.94 8.39 -36.81
N GLY A 21 23.79 8.68 -35.51
CA GLY A 21 24.33 9.89 -34.88
C GLY A 21 25.86 9.92 -34.76
N GLY A 22 26.49 8.75 -34.58
CA GLY A 22 27.88 8.69 -34.11
C GLY A 22 28.01 8.93 -32.59
N GLU A 23 29.20 9.35 -32.15
CA GLU A 23 29.42 9.72 -30.73
C GLU A 23 29.18 11.21 -30.53
N GLY A 24 28.82 11.63 -29.33
CA GLY A 24 28.55 13.04 -28.99
C GLY A 24 27.07 13.27 -28.70
N ASP A 25 26.70 14.52 -28.42
CA ASP A 25 25.30 14.85 -28.11
C ASP A 25 24.56 15.22 -29.41
N ASP A 26 23.76 14.29 -29.94
CA ASP A 26 23.15 14.39 -31.26
C ASP A 26 21.65 14.75 -31.21
N THR A 27 21.17 15.31 -32.32
CA THR A 27 19.74 15.45 -32.61
C THR A 27 19.41 14.75 -33.92
N LEU A 28 18.64 13.67 -33.86
CA LEU A 28 18.26 12.88 -35.03
C LEU A 28 16.76 13.04 -35.31
N LEU A 29 16.42 13.40 -36.55
CA LEU A 29 15.04 13.61 -37.00
C LEU A 29 14.77 12.68 -38.18
N GLY A 30 13.85 11.73 -38.05
CA GLY A 30 13.43 10.81 -39.11
C GLY A 30 12.65 11.55 -40.20
N GLY A 31 11.41 11.90 -39.90
CA GLY A 31 10.51 12.63 -40.79
C GLY A 31 9.27 11.81 -41.13
N ASP A 32 8.90 11.79 -42.42
CA ASP A 32 7.82 10.93 -42.91
C ASP A 32 8.41 9.60 -43.40
N GLY A 33 7.99 8.45 -42.88
CA GLY A 33 8.52 7.14 -43.28
C GLY A 33 8.74 6.23 -42.08
N ASN A 34 9.12 4.98 -42.32
CA ASN A 34 9.52 4.07 -41.26
C ASN A 34 11.05 4.14 -41.10
N ASP A 35 11.49 4.96 -40.16
CA ASP A 35 12.88 5.34 -40.00
C ASP A 35 13.60 4.46 -38.97
N ARG A 36 14.92 4.32 -39.15
CA ARG A 36 15.83 3.71 -38.18
C ARG A 36 16.78 4.78 -37.65
N LEU A 37 16.68 5.09 -36.36
CA LEU A 37 17.50 6.10 -35.69
C LEU A 37 18.44 5.41 -34.69
N VAL A 38 19.74 5.49 -34.92
CA VAL A 38 20.78 4.87 -34.09
C VAL A 38 21.52 5.94 -33.30
N SER A 39 21.49 5.83 -31.97
CA SER A 39 22.30 6.63 -31.05
C SER A 39 23.43 5.81 -30.46
N HIS A 40 24.55 6.47 -30.12
CA HIS A 40 25.66 5.85 -29.40
C HIS A 40 25.91 6.58 -28.07
N ALA A 41 27.17 6.84 -27.71
CA ALA A 41 27.50 7.52 -26.47
C ALA A 41 27.25 9.02 -26.56
N GLY A 42 26.52 9.58 -25.60
CA GLY A 42 26.19 11.01 -25.55
C GLY A 42 24.85 11.25 -24.86
N PHE A 43 24.41 12.51 -24.84
CA PHE A 43 23.05 12.91 -24.52
C PHE A 43 22.29 13.26 -25.80
N ASP A 44 21.56 12.27 -26.33
CA ASP A 44 20.93 12.38 -27.64
C ASP A 44 19.45 12.70 -27.56
N THR A 45 18.93 13.39 -28.58
CA THR A 45 17.48 13.61 -28.78
C THR A 45 17.07 13.04 -30.12
N LEU A 46 16.16 12.07 -30.11
CA LEU A 46 15.70 11.38 -31.33
C LEU A 46 14.19 11.61 -31.49
N ALA A 47 13.76 11.89 -32.72
CA ALA A 47 12.36 11.99 -33.11
C ALA A 47 12.17 11.31 -34.46
N GLY A 48 11.37 10.24 -34.48
CA GLY A 48 11.07 9.41 -35.64
C GLY A 48 10.14 10.14 -36.59
N GLY A 49 9.00 10.62 -36.09
CA GLY A 49 8.13 11.51 -36.85
C GLY A 49 6.83 10.81 -37.16
N SER A 50 6.57 10.46 -38.41
CA SER A 50 5.36 9.70 -38.78
C SER A 50 5.73 8.43 -39.50
N GLY A 51 5.18 7.31 -39.06
CA GLY A 51 5.52 5.97 -39.56
C GLY A 51 5.69 5.07 -38.36
N ASP A 52 6.09 3.82 -38.57
CA ASP A 52 6.47 2.93 -37.48
C ASP A 52 7.99 2.93 -37.40
N ASP A 53 8.54 3.64 -36.42
CA ASP A 53 9.97 3.93 -36.34
C ASP A 53 10.72 2.94 -35.43
N ARG A 54 12.04 2.83 -35.63
CA ARG A 54 12.91 2.01 -34.80
C ARG A 54 14.07 2.83 -34.22
N TYR A 55 14.05 2.95 -32.90
CA TYR A 55 15.11 3.56 -32.11
C TYR A 55 16.10 2.51 -31.64
N VAL A 56 17.37 2.64 -32.01
CA VAL A 56 18.43 1.73 -31.57
C VAL A 56 19.37 2.48 -30.65
N ILE A 57 19.41 2.06 -29.38
CA ILE A 57 20.24 2.67 -28.36
C ILE A 57 21.40 1.72 -28.07
N SER A 58 22.62 2.11 -28.48
CA SER A 58 23.84 1.32 -28.23
C SER A 58 24.66 1.86 -27.05
N GLY A 59 24.28 3.00 -26.46
CA GLY A 59 24.90 3.59 -25.28
C GLY A 59 24.30 4.94 -24.89
N GLY A 60 24.93 5.64 -23.94
CA GLY A 60 24.58 7.01 -23.60
C GLY A 60 23.23 7.19 -22.87
N SER A 61 22.65 8.37 -23.04
CA SER A 61 21.33 8.74 -22.52
C SER A 61 20.53 9.35 -23.66
N VAL A 62 19.33 8.83 -23.89
CA VAL A 62 18.49 9.22 -25.02
C VAL A 62 17.19 9.83 -24.52
N HIS A 63 16.83 10.97 -25.09
CA HIS A 63 15.50 11.54 -25.01
C HIS A 63 14.76 11.26 -26.31
N LEU A 64 13.64 10.54 -26.23
CA LEU A 64 12.77 10.28 -27.37
C LEU A 64 11.60 11.27 -27.37
N GLU A 65 11.47 12.03 -28.44
CA GLU A 65 10.35 12.94 -28.69
C GLU A 65 9.53 12.40 -29.86
N ASP A 66 8.73 11.36 -29.61
CA ASP A 66 7.85 10.77 -30.62
C ASP A 66 6.42 10.56 -30.12
N PHE A 67 5.46 10.69 -31.03
CA PHE A 67 4.05 10.76 -30.72
C PHE A 67 3.13 10.20 -31.82
N LEU A 68 3.67 9.71 -32.95
CA LEU A 68 2.86 9.08 -34.01
C LEU A 68 3.47 7.74 -34.39
N GLY A 69 2.61 6.75 -34.68
CA GLY A 69 3.09 5.43 -35.13
C GLY A 69 3.11 4.36 -34.05
N HIS A 70 3.54 3.18 -34.46
CA HIS A 70 3.86 2.06 -33.58
C HIS A 70 5.36 1.81 -33.54
N ASP A 71 6.03 2.55 -32.66
CA ASP A 71 7.48 2.58 -32.63
C ASP A 71 8.07 1.46 -31.80
N THR A 72 9.33 1.13 -32.10
CA THR A 72 10.10 0.13 -31.37
C THR A 72 11.37 0.73 -30.79
N LEU A 73 11.55 0.57 -29.49
CA LEU A 73 12.81 0.80 -28.81
C LEU A 73 13.64 -0.48 -28.74
N ASP A 74 14.85 -0.45 -29.31
CA ASP A 74 15.81 -1.55 -29.33
C ASP A 74 17.07 -1.15 -28.57
N ALA A 75 17.21 -1.65 -27.35
CA ALA A 75 18.41 -1.48 -26.53
C ALA A 75 19.29 -2.75 -26.52
N SER A 76 19.12 -3.67 -27.48
CA SER A 76 19.82 -4.97 -27.47
C SER A 76 21.34 -4.86 -27.70
N GLU A 77 21.81 -3.72 -28.19
CA GLU A 77 23.24 -3.43 -28.40
C GLU A 77 23.87 -2.61 -27.27
N SER A 78 23.11 -2.26 -26.23
CA SER A 78 23.62 -1.56 -25.04
C SER A 78 24.63 -2.42 -24.28
N TRP A 79 25.69 -1.77 -23.79
CA TRP A 79 26.81 -2.44 -23.12
C TRP A 79 26.59 -2.70 -21.63
N ASP A 80 25.51 -2.15 -21.05
CA ASP A 80 25.18 -2.23 -19.63
C ASP A 80 23.75 -2.78 -19.40
N ASP A 81 23.38 -2.96 -18.13
CA ASP A 81 22.00 -3.30 -17.76
C ASP A 81 21.03 -2.19 -18.21
N ASN A 82 20.11 -2.53 -19.10
CA ASN A 82 19.07 -1.62 -19.54
C ASN A 82 17.97 -1.51 -18.47
N TYR A 83 17.71 -0.29 -17.99
CA TYR A 83 16.62 0.00 -17.07
C TYR A 83 15.59 0.90 -17.72
N ILE A 84 14.32 0.47 -17.74
CA ILE A 84 13.18 1.31 -18.09
C ILE A 84 12.54 1.77 -16.77
N ASP A 85 12.82 3.02 -16.39
CA ASP A 85 12.24 3.63 -15.18
C ASP A 85 10.84 4.15 -15.46
N LEU A 86 9.84 3.51 -14.88
CA LEU A 86 8.44 3.95 -14.91
C LEU A 86 7.97 4.52 -13.56
N SER A 87 8.87 4.67 -12.58
CA SER A 87 8.51 5.10 -11.21
C SER A 87 8.17 6.59 -11.09
N GLY A 88 8.51 7.39 -12.12
CA GLY A 88 8.18 8.81 -12.19
C GLY A 88 6.75 9.11 -12.68
N VAL A 89 5.97 8.10 -13.05
CA VAL A 89 4.59 8.26 -13.54
C VAL A 89 3.60 7.54 -12.63
N ASP A 90 2.46 8.18 -12.36
CA ASP A 90 1.41 7.62 -11.50
C ASP A 90 0.76 6.37 -12.12
N ILE A 91 0.69 6.29 -13.46
CA ILE A 91 0.11 5.17 -14.22
C ILE A 91 0.88 5.02 -15.54
N SER A 92 1.32 3.80 -15.85
CA SER A 92 1.85 3.44 -17.17
C SER A 92 0.75 2.73 -17.97
N HIS A 93 0.50 3.11 -19.23
CA HIS A 93 -0.46 2.40 -20.08
C HIS A 93 0.29 1.39 -20.96
N ILE A 94 -0.03 0.10 -20.87
CA ILE A 94 0.56 -0.97 -21.70
C ILE A 94 -0.59 -1.80 -22.28
N ASP A 95 -0.73 -1.80 -23.61
CA ASP A 95 -1.70 -2.64 -24.35
C ASP A 95 -3.14 -2.53 -23.76
N ASP A 96 -3.66 -1.30 -23.67
CA ASP A 96 -4.96 -0.94 -23.07
C ASP A 96 -5.12 -1.19 -21.56
N HIS A 97 -4.03 -1.52 -20.85
CA HIS A 97 -4.05 -1.70 -19.40
C HIS A 97 -3.31 -0.58 -18.68
N ASP A 98 -3.98 -0.01 -17.70
CA ASP A 98 -3.36 0.84 -16.68
C ASP A 98 -2.50 -0.06 -15.79
N CYS A 99 -1.21 -0.07 -16.07
CA CYS A 99 -0.16 -0.66 -15.27
C CYS A 99 0.29 0.38 -14.25
N ASP A 100 -0.18 0.25 -13.01
CA ASP A 100 0.39 0.93 -11.85
C ASP A 100 1.63 0.12 -11.39
N PRO A 101 2.86 0.62 -11.60
CA PRO A 101 4.08 -0.06 -11.14
C PRO A 101 4.31 0.11 -9.63
N GLY A 102 3.29 0.53 -8.87
CA GLY A 102 3.32 0.75 -7.44
C GLY A 102 4.04 -0.35 -6.64
N HIS A 103 4.54 0.03 -5.48
CA HIS A 103 5.32 -0.83 -4.60
C HIS A 103 4.54 -2.11 -4.26
N GLY A 104 4.93 -3.23 -4.88
CA GLY A 104 4.32 -4.53 -4.61
C GLY A 104 4.48 -4.93 -3.14
N GLY A 105 3.37 -4.93 -2.42
CA GLY A 105 3.26 -5.40 -1.04
C GLY A 105 1.88 -5.05 -0.50
N THR A 106 1.17 -5.99 0.11
CA THR A 106 -0.09 -5.68 0.80
C THR A 106 0.20 -4.88 2.06
N GLU A 107 0.48 -3.58 1.92
CA GLU A 107 0.53 -2.63 3.03
C GLU A 107 -0.87 -2.21 3.46
N LEU A 108 -1.85 -3.12 3.45
CA LEU A 108 -3.16 -2.78 4.00
C LEU A 108 -2.95 -2.45 5.48
N PRO A 109 -3.29 -1.22 5.93
CA PRO A 109 -3.20 -0.84 7.32
C PRO A 109 -3.96 -1.84 8.20
N LEU A 110 -3.57 -1.99 9.46
CA LEU A 110 -4.27 -2.88 10.39
C LEU A 110 -5.15 -2.08 11.34
N ASP A 111 -6.41 -2.48 11.44
CA ASP A 111 -7.35 -1.98 12.42
C ASP A 111 -7.68 -3.10 13.39
N VAL A 112 -7.19 -2.99 14.63
CA VAL A 112 -7.33 -4.05 15.63
C VAL A 112 -8.14 -3.55 16.83
N GLN A 113 -9.36 -4.06 16.96
CA GLN A 113 -10.23 -3.78 18.10
C GLN A 113 -10.18 -4.96 19.08
N PHE A 114 -9.62 -4.75 20.27
CA PHE A 114 -9.67 -5.76 21.33
C PHE A 114 -11.06 -5.78 21.97
N LEU A 115 -11.66 -6.96 22.13
CA LEU A 115 -12.94 -7.16 22.80
C LEU A 115 -12.72 -7.96 24.08
N GLN A 116 -12.70 -7.26 25.21
CA GLN A 116 -12.25 -7.76 26.51
C GLN A 116 -13.41 -8.16 27.40
N ASP A 117 -13.38 -9.41 27.85
CA ASP A 117 -14.22 -9.91 28.93
C ASP A 117 -13.82 -9.27 30.26
N LEU A 118 -14.80 -8.73 30.98
CA LEU A 118 -14.65 -8.12 32.30
C LEU A 118 -15.50 -8.81 33.35
N SER A 119 -16.02 -10.00 33.09
CA SER A 119 -16.63 -10.83 34.12
C SER A 119 -15.62 -11.19 35.21
N GLY A 120 -16.14 -11.60 36.37
CA GLY A 120 -15.30 -12.06 37.48
C GLY A 120 -14.45 -13.27 37.10
N SER A 121 -14.90 -14.07 36.12
CA SER A 121 -14.16 -15.21 35.59
C SER A 121 -12.82 -14.81 34.95
N PHE A 122 -12.74 -13.63 34.32
CA PHE A 122 -11.52 -13.08 33.70
C PHE A 122 -10.76 -12.08 34.60
N GLY A 123 -11.14 -11.98 35.87
CA GLY A 123 -10.67 -10.94 36.78
C GLY A 123 -9.19 -11.03 37.14
N ASP A 124 -8.58 -12.21 37.13
CA ASP A 124 -7.15 -12.41 37.41
C ASP A 124 -6.27 -12.16 36.17
N ASP A 125 -6.78 -12.45 34.97
CA ASP A 125 -6.07 -12.23 33.71
C ASP A 125 -6.01 -10.76 33.27
N ILE A 126 -6.92 -9.90 33.75
CA ILE A 126 -6.95 -8.49 33.32
C ILE A 126 -5.65 -7.74 33.65
N ALA A 127 -4.98 -8.09 34.76
CA ALA A 127 -3.70 -7.49 35.14
C ALA A 127 -2.59 -7.88 34.14
N THR A 128 -2.62 -9.12 33.66
CA THR A 128 -1.71 -9.63 32.63
C THR A 128 -1.98 -8.96 31.29
N VAL A 129 -3.25 -8.89 30.86
CA VAL A 129 -3.62 -8.23 29.59
C VAL A 129 -3.18 -6.77 29.57
N ARG A 130 -3.43 -6.03 30.65
CA ARG A 130 -2.97 -4.63 30.80
C ARG A 130 -1.47 -4.47 30.58
N GLY A 131 -0.67 -5.38 31.11
CA GLY A 131 0.78 -5.37 30.94
C GLY A 131 1.24 -5.71 29.52
N LEU A 132 0.45 -6.49 28.77
CA LEU A 132 0.83 -6.99 27.44
C LEU A 132 0.39 -6.09 26.29
N VAL A 133 -0.69 -5.30 26.44
CA VAL A 133 -1.23 -4.45 25.36
C VAL A 133 -0.16 -3.53 24.74
N PRO A 134 0.68 -2.81 25.50
CA PRO A 134 1.73 -1.97 24.91
C PRO A 134 2.74 -2.78 24.07
N SER A 135 3.10 -3.98 24.53
CA SER A 135 4.02 -4.88 23.84
C SER A 135 3.41 -5.44 22.55
N ILE A 136 2.12 -5.78 22.56
CA ILE A 136 1.39 -6.27 21.38
C ILE A 136 1.29 -5.16 20.33
N VAL A 137 0.93 -3.94 20.74
CA VAL A 137 0.87 -2.77 19.84
C VAL A 137 2.23 -2.50 19.22
N THR A 138 3.30 -2.52 20.02
CA THR A 138 4.68 -2.33 19.53
C THR A 138 5.06 -3.41 18.52
N ALA A 139 4.78 -4.68 18.82
CA ALA A 139 5.10 -5.80 17.93
C ALA A 139 4.33 -5.74 16.61
N LEU A 140 3.03 -5.40 16.65
CA LEU A 140 2.21 -5.27 15.44
C LEU A 140 2.63 -4.08 14.58
N ARG A 141 3.02 -2.96 15.19
CA ARG A 141 3.56 -1.80 14.48
C ARG A 141 4.92 -2.06 13.83
N ALA A 142 5.71 -2.99 14.36
CA ALA A 142 6.95 -3.42 13.73
C ALA A 142 6.70 -4.27 12.46
N VAL A 143 5.53 -4.88 12.34
CA VAL A 143 5.12 -5.68 11.16
C VAL A 143 4.34 -4.82 10.15
N GLN A 144 3.44 -3.96 10.63
CA GLN A 144 2.69 -3.00 9.82
C GLN A 144 2.63 -1.65 10.55
N GLN A 145 3.39 -0.68 10.04
CA GLN A 145 3.56 0.62 10.65
C GLN A 145 2.23 1.39 10.78
N ASP A 146 1.36 1.30 9.77
CA ASP A 146 0.04 1.93 9.80
C ASP A 146 -1.00 1.03 10.52
N SER A 147 -0.80 0.87 11.83
CA SER A 147 -1.71 0.12 12.69
C SER A 147 -2.38 1.01 13.75
N VAL A 148 -3.71 0.95 13.81
CA VAL A 148 -4.54 1.61 14.84
C VAL A 148 -5.22 0.56 15.72
N PHE A 149 -5.41 0.94 16.98
CA PHE A 149 -5.83 0.01 18.03
C PHE A 149 -6.94 0.62 18.88
N GLY A 150 -7.84 -0.21 19.36
CA GLY A 150 -8.94 0.20 20.22
C GLY A 150 -9.33 -0.88 21.22
N ALA A 151 -10.14 -0.52 22.21
CA ALA A 151 -10.62 -1.41 23.25
C ALA A 151 -12.15 -1.32 23.39
N SER A 152 -12.79 -2.47 23.34
CA SER A 152 -14.20 -2.73 23.62
C SER A 152 -14.29 -3.75 24.75
N THR A 153 -15.38 -3.76 25.51
CA THR A 153 -15.53 -4.61 26.69
C THR A 153 -16.94 -5.17 26.81
N PHE A 154 -17.07 -6.30 27.51
CA PHE A 154 -18.34 -6.91 27.87
C PHE A 154 -18.28 -7.59 29.24
N ILE A 155 -19.45 -7.79 29.85
CA ILE A 155 -19.64 -8.59 31.06
C ILE A 155 -20.82 -9.52 30.74
N ASP A 156 -22.02 -9.20 31.25
CA ASP A 156 -23.27 -9.83 30.88
C ASP A 156 -24.42 -8.81 30.80
N LYS A 157 -25.61 -9.30 30.49
CA LYS A 157 -26.87 -8.58 30.49
C LYS A 157 -27.13 -8.02 31.90
N PRO A 158 -27.44 -6.72 32.04
CA PRO A 158 -27.70 -6.09 33.34
C PRO A 158 -29.08 -6.42 33.90
N VAL A 159 -29.48 -7.69 33.86
CA VAL A 159 -30.76 -8.20 34.32
C VAL A 159 -30.59 -9.58 34.96
N SER A 160 -31.30 -9.84 36.05
CA SER A 160 -31.33 -11.16 36.68
C SER A 160 -31.97 -12.20 35.73
N PRO A 161 -31.46 -13.45 35.68
CA PRO A 161 -30.38 -14.02 36.51
C PRO A 161 -28.95 -13.69 36.04
N PHE A 162 -28.78 -13.16 34.84
CA PHE A 162 -27.48 -13.05 34.16
C PHE A 162 -26.51 -12.07 34.81
N GLY A 163 -27.02 -10.89 35.17
CA GLY A 163 -26.19 -9.82 35.72
C GLY A 163 -26.94 -8.96 36.72
N ILE A 164 -26.21 -7.99 37.27
CA ILE A 164 -26.76 -6.96 38.15
C ILE A 164 -26.91 -5.62 37.42
N GLY A 165 -27.76 -4.76 37.97
CA GLY A 165 -27.90 -3.39 37.47
C GLY A 165 -26.55 -2.66 37.52
N GLY A 166 -26.11 -2.13 36.37
CA GLY A 166 -24.82 -1.45 36.21
C GLY A 166 -23.84 -2.17 35.27
N GLU A 167 -24.05 -3.46 35.02
CA GLU A 167 -23.29 -4.23 34.02
C GLU A 167 -23.73 -3.92 32.59
N TRP A 168 -23.07 -4.52 31.60
CA TRP A 168 -23.35 -4.25 30.19
C TRP A 168 -22.93 -5.41 29.29
N VAL A 169 -23.72 -5.57 28.22
CA VAL A 169 -23.38 -6.47 27.10
C VAL A 169 -22.23 -5.90 26.27
N TYR A 170 -22.17 -4.58 26.08
CA TYR A 170 -21.13 -3.95 25.26
C TYR A 170 -20.83 -2.53 25.72
N ARG A 171 -19.55 -2.19 25.81
CA ARG A 171 -19.06 -0.82 25.91
C ARG A 171 -17.78 -0.64 25.10
N MET A 172 -17.58 0.57 24.60
CA MET A 172 -16.37 0.95 23.88
C MET A 172 -15.64 2.06 24.66
N PRO A 173 -14.74 1.71 25.60
CA PRO A 173 -13.93 2.70 26.29
C PRO A 173 -12.99 3.47 25.34
N GLN A 174 -12.56 2.86 24.23
CA GLN A 174 -11.69 3.50 23.25
C GLN A 174 -11.95 2.95 21.84
N GLY A 175 -12.41 3.81 20.92
CA GLY A 175 -12.40 3.52 19.49
C GLY A 175 -10.98 3.47 18.93
N LEU A 176 -10.84 3.09 17.66
CA LEU A 176 -9.53 2.95 17.02
C LEU A 176 -8.75 4.27 17.06
N THR A 177 -7.49 4.18 17.50
CA THR A 177 -6.60 5.33 17.58
C THR A 177 -5.15 4.92 17.31
N SER A 178 -4.38 5.86 16.76
CA SER A 178 -2.93 5.74 16.68
C SER A 178 -2.22 6.15 17.98
N ASN A 179 -2.94 6.74 18.94
CA ASN A 179 -2.37 7.24 20.20
C ASN A 179 -2.37 6.15 21.28
N GLU A 180 -1.19 5.55 21.50
CA GLU A 180 -1.00 4.48 22.48
C GLU A 180 -1.31 4.90 23.93
N ASN A 181 -1.17 6.20 24.24
CA ASN A 181 -1.48 6.71 25.57
C ASN A 181 -2.98 6.67 25.86
N LEU A 182 -3.82 6.91 24.84
CA LEU A 182 -5.28 6.82 24.98
C LEU A 182 -5.70 5.36 25.21
N LEU A 183 -5.13 4.43 24.45
CA LEU A 183 -5.39 3.00 24.63
C LEU A 183 -4.96 2.52 26.02
N THR A 184 -3.75 2.90 26.45
CA THR A 184 -3.22 2.55 27.77
C THR A 184 -4.09 3.13 28.89
N ALA A 185 -4.52 4.40 28.75
CA ALA A 185 -5.43 5.04 29.70
C ALA A 185 -6.78 4.32 29.77
N ALA A 186 -7.34 3.90 28.63
CA ALA A 186 -8.58 3.13 28.57
C ALA A 186 -8.46 1.80 29.32
N TYR A 187 -7.37 1.05 29.11
CA TYR A 187 -7.12 -0.21 29.83
C TYR A 187 -6.94 -0.01 31.33
N ASN A 188 -6.27 1.07 31.74
CA ASN A 188 -6.11 1.40 33.16
C ASN A 188 -7.42 1.82 33.85
N ALA A 189 -8.38 2.39 33.10
CA ALA A 189 -9.67 2.84 33.63
C ALA A 189 -10.73 1.72 33.71
N ILE A 190 -10.49 0.57 33.08
CA ILE A 190 -11.38 -0.59 33.11
C ILE A 190 -11.56 -1.12 34.55
N VAL A 191 -12.74 -1.62 34.89
CA VAL A 191 -13.02 -2.25 36.18
C VAL A 191 -13.73 -3.58 35.93
N ILE A 192 -13.34 -4.61 36.66
CA ILE A 192 -13.94 -5.95 36.59
C ILE A 192 -15.36 -5.88 37.17
N GLY A 193 -16.32 -6.47 36.45
CA GLY A 193 -17.68 -6.74 36.90
C GLY A 193 -17.83 -8.15 37.47
N ASN A 194 -19.04 -8.58 37.75
CA ASN A 194 -19.26 -9.93 38.30
C ASN A 194 -19.58 -10.93 37.19
N GLY A 195 -20.59 -10.69 36.35
CA GLY A 195 -21.16 -11.75 35.50
C GLY A 195 -21.73 -12.85 36.41
N ASN A 196 -23.00 -12.73 36.81
CA ASN A 196 -23.53 -13.54 37.91
C ASN A 196 -23.78 -15.01 37.53
N ASP A 197 -23.69 -15.35 36.26
CA ASP A 197 -23.78 -16.71 35.74
C ASP A 197 -22.79 -16.94 34.61
N GLU A 198 -22.63 -18.21 34.23
CA GLU A 198 -21.99 -18.58 32.98
C GLU A 198 -23.05 -19.20 32.07
N PRO A 199 -23.02 -18.97 30.74
CA PRO A 199 -21.99 -18.24 29.98
C PRO A 199 -22.28 -16.74 29.76
N GLU A 200 -21.21 -15.94 29.69
CA GLU A 200 -21.23 -14.48 29.52
C GLU A 200 -21.67 -14.01 28.11
N ALA A 201 -21.90 -12.69 27.96
CA ALA A 201 -22.48 -12.07 26.76
C ALA A 201 -21.52 -11.89 25.54
N GLN A 202 -20.49 -12.71 25.43
CA GLN A 202 -19.43 -12.65 24.40
C GLN A 202 -19.93 -12.61 22.94
N ILE A 203 -20.95 -13.39 22.58
CA ILE A 203 -21.49 -13.39 21.21
C ILE A 203 -22.31 -12.14 20.95
N GLU A 204 -23.13 -11.74 21.92
CA GLU A 204 -23.95 -10.53 21.80
C GLU A 204 -23.08 -9.28 21.73
N SER A 205 -21.99 -9.24 22.51
CA SER A 205 -21.02 -8.15 22.48
C SER A 205 -20.28 -8.05 21.14
N LEU A 206 -19.90 -9.19 20.54
CA LEU A 206 -19.31 -9.22 19.21
C LEU A 206 -20.29 -8.71 18.13
N MET A 207 -21.56 -9.07 18.24
CA MET A 207 -22.61 -8.54 17.34
C MET A 207 -22.81 -7.03 17.54
N GLN A 208 -22.80 -6.54 18.78
CA GLN A 208 -22.87 -5.11 19.07
C GLN A 208 -21.67 -4.36 18.47
N LEU A 209 -20.45 -4.87 18.64
CA LEU A 209 -19.25 -4.29 18.02
C LEU A 209 -19.40 -4.19 16.50
N ALA A 210 -19.87 -5.26 15.85
CA ALA A 210 -20.10 -5.26 14.40
C ALA A 210 -21.15 -4.23 13.96
N LEU A 211 -22.23 -4.05 14.73
CA LEU A 211 -23.25 -3.02 14.47
C LEU A 211 -22.72 -1.59 14.69
N HIS A 212 -21.75 -1.43 15.59
CA HIS A 212 -21.08 -0.18 15.91
C HIS A 212 -19.76 0.02 15.17
N ALA A 213 -19.50 -0.70 14.06
CA ALA A 213 -18.23 -0.65 13.33
C ALA A 213 -17.84 0.78 12.89
N GLN A 214 -18.82 1.63 12.58
CA GLN A 214 -18.56 3.04 12.25
C GLN A 214 -18.11 3.85 13.46
N ASP A 215 -18.71 3.62 14.64
CA ASP A 215 -18.34 4.30 15.88
C ASP A 215 -16.97 3.83 16.38
N VAL A 216 -16.63 2.56 16.14
CA VAL A 216 -15.30 1.99 16.38
C VAL A 216 -14.24 2.67 15.51
N GLY A 217 -14.61 3.14 14.32
CA GLY A 217 -13.73 3.87 13.40
C GLY A 217 -12.97 2.97 12.43
N PHE A 218 -13.51 1.80 12.08
CA PHE A 218 -12.86 0.92 11.09
C PHE A 218 -12.74 1.60 9.72
N ARG A 219 -11.52 1.65 9.19
CA ARG A 219 -11.18 2.23 7.90
C ARG A 219 -11.59 1.32 6.74
N THR A 220 -11.85 1.90 5.57
CA THR A 220 -12.30 1.18 4.36
C THR A 220 -11.17 0.50 3.59
N ASP A 221 -9.96 0.96 3.81
CA ASP A 221 -8.70 0.56 3.18
C ASP A 221 -7.82 -0.30 4.10
N ALA A 222 -8.32 -0.74 5.25
CA ALA A 222 -7.57 -1.51 6.25
C ALA A 222 -8.08 -2.95 6.42
N GLY A 223 -7.18 -3.84 6.83
CA GLY A 223 -7.52 -5.15 7.38
C GLY A 223 -8.16 -4.98 8.76
N ARG A 224 -9.41 -5.44 8.92
CA ARG A 224 -10.21 -5.24 10.14
C ARG A 224 -10.21 -6.50 10.99
N PHE A 225 -9.69 -6.40 12.20
CA PHE A 225 -9.57 -7.50 13.15
C PHE A 225 -10.28 -7.18 14.46
N VAL A 226 -11.01 -8.16 14.98
CA VAL A 226 -11.51 -8.14 16.36
C VAL A 226 -10.85 -9.29 17.10
N VAL A 227 -10.16 -8.97 18.20
CA VAL A 227 -9.51 -9.97 19.04
C VAL A 227 -10.35 -10.15 20.30
N LEU A 228 -11.06 -11.26 20.38
CA LEU A 228 -11.87 -11.63 21.55
C LEU A 228 -10.97 -12.20 22.64
N LEU A 229 -10.98 -11.58 23.82
CA LEU A 229 -10.26 -12.02 25.01
C LEU A 229 -11.30 -12.44 26.05
N SER A 230 -11.44 -13.75 26.28
CA SER A 230 -12.36 -14.35 27.25
C SER A 230 -11.81 -15.69 27.73
N LEU A 231 -12.26 -16.15 28.89
CA LEU A 231 -11.87 -17.44 29.45
C LEU A 231 -12.82 -18.53 28.95
N ILE A 232 -12.26 -19.50 28.23
CA ILE A 232 -12.99 -20.72 27.85
C ILE A 232 -12.73 -21.75 28.93
N HIS A 233 -13.72 -22.05 29.75
CA HIS A 233 -13.72 -23.29 30.53
C HIS A 233 -13.81 -24.47 29.54
N ILE A 234 -12.72 -25.22 29.40
CA ILE A 234 -12.67 -26.49 28.63
C ILE A 234 -13.04 -27.66 29.54
#